data_AF-A0AAU6BZK7-F1
#
_entry.id   AF-A0AAU6BZK7-F1
#
_cell.length_a   1.000
_cell.length_b   1.000
_cell.length_c   1.000
_cell.angle_alpha   90.00
_cell.angle_beta   90.00
_cell.angle_gamma   90.00
#
_symmetry.space_group_name_H-M   'P 1'
#
loop_
_entity.id
_entity.type
_entity.pdbx_description
1 polymer ?
#
loop_
_entity_poly.entity_id
_entity_poly.type
_entity_poly.pdbx_seq_one_letter_code
_entity_poly.pdbx_strand_id
1 'polypeptide(L)'
;MEDSRRELAEALAGSDAADPTAAPQVLGHAFRWATAALRGLDGGARGQDALAVFFALDLALEEGRELADALPGLLAAARPGEQNADRTTELARRLTETADRVRAERETLEKLTAAEEALRARLAEHEELRRQVDELRRLERLVVALDGLRNQQQVIQERLVELRGRDAGVDEALRTSSDALVRLTEDQLAVLAPQTRQTLERAATAQSALAAAEREYRASSAELAACHDRLERIRTERGGQLASLTRHAQADRELARALREAAGPAGTPASPAAETATLAEVAATTESIERRLREADEALGRVLDQRAERNTDGRAMVGRTSP
;
A
#
# COMPACT_ATOMS: atom_id res chain seq x y z
N MET A 1 37.42 9.20 19.52
CA MET A 1 36.02 9.50 19.94
C MET A 1 36.00 10.69 20.90
N GLU A 2 36.87 10.74 21.91
CA GLU A 2 36.94 11.86 22.87
C GLU A 2 37.39 13.19 22.26
N ASP A 3 38.31 13.17 21.28
CA ASP A 3 38.83 14.39 20.63
C ASP A 3 37.74 15.22 19.95
N SER A 4 36.93 14.63 19.08
CA SER A 4 35.90 15.38 18.32
C SER A 4 34.78 15.92 19.22
N ARG A 5 34.47 15.23 20.33
CA ARG A 5 33.48 15.71 21.32
C ARG A 5 34.04 16.86 22.15
N ARG A 6 35.33 16.80 22.48
CA ARG A 6 36.05 17.86 23.20
C ARG A 6 36.21 19.11 22.36
N GLU A 7 36.62 18.97 21.10
CA GLU A 7 36.70 20.07 20.14
C GLU A 7 35.33 20.75 19.92
N LEU A 8 34.24 19.97 19.87
CA LEU A 8 32.88 20.51 19.73
C LEU A 8 32.46 21.29 20.98
N ALA A 9 32.77 20.77 22.18
CA ALA A 9 32.51 21.46 23.44
C ALA A 9 33.36 22.73 23.61
N GLU A 10 34.62 22.71 23.18
CA GLU A 10 35.51 23.87 23.19
C GLU A 10 35.06 24.95 22.19
N ALA A 11 34.63 24.55 20.98
CA ALA A 11 34.06 25.46 19.98
C ALA A 11 32.73 26.09 20.45
N LEU A 12 31.88 25.34 21.16
CA LEU A 12 30.65 25.87 21.76
C LEU A 12 30.92 26.79 22.95
N ALA A 13 31.93 26.50 23.77
CA ALA A 13 32.27 27.29 24.95
C ALA A 13 33.01 28.60 24.61
N GLY A 14 33.77 28.63 23.52
CA GLY A 14 34.48 29.81 23.02
C GLY A 14 33.70 30.67 22.03
N SER A 15 32.51 30.24 21.63
CA SER A 15 31.65 30.90 20.65
C SER A 15 30.82 31.99 21.32
N ASP A 16 30.97 33.24 20.87
CA ASP A 16 30.00 34.30 21.14
C ASP A 16 28.90 34.26 20.06
N ALA A 17 27.64 34.50 20.41
CA ALA A 17 26.49 34.34 19.49
C ALA A 17 26.54 35.28 18.27
N ALA A 18 27.44 36.26 18.29
CA ALA A 18 27.66 37.23 17.23
C ALA A 18 28.75 36.84 16.22
N ASP A 19 29.49 35.75 16.41
CA ASP A 19 30.52 35.29 15.47
C ASP A 19 29.91 34.40 14.37
N PRO A 20 29.80 34.87 13.11
CA PRO A 20 29.21 34.12 12.01
C PRO A 20 30.05 32.89 11.60
N THR A 21 31.30 32.78 12.06
CA THR A 21 32.20 31.66 11.72
C THR A 21 32.12 30.49 12.70
N ALA A 22 31.58 30.73 13.90
CA ALA A 22 31.50 29.71 14.95
C ALA A 22 30.52 28.57 14.60
N ALA A 23 29.33 28.90 14.08
CA ALA A 23 28.31 27.91 13.76
C ALA A 23 28.72 26.91 12.65
N PRO A 24 29.32 27.32 11.51
CA PRO A 24 29.87 26.39 10.52
C PRO A 24 31.00 25.50 11.05
N GLN A 25 31.84 26.03 11.94
CA GLN A 25 32.92 25.24 12.58
C GLN A 25 32.33 24.15 13.47
N VAL A 26 31.37 24.50 14.34
CA VAL A 26 30.65 23.54 15.19
C VAL A 26 29.97 22.46 14.34
N LEU A 27 29.30 22.84 13.25
CA LEU A 27 28.69 21.88 12.32
C LEU A 27 29.74 20.93 11.71
N GLY A 28 30.92 21.45 11.34
CA GLY A 28 32.04 20.64 10.87
C GLY A 28 32.54 19.62 11.91
N HIS A 29 32.65 20.00 13.18
CA HIS A 29 32.99 19.06 14.26
C HIS A 29 31.85 18.06 14.51
N ALA A 30 30.59 18.49 14.42
CA ALA A 30 29.41 17.63 14.57
C ALA A 30 29.36 16.53 13.51
N PHE A 31 29.61 16.84 12.22
CA PHE A 31 29.67 15.82 11.17
C PHE A 31 30.80 14.82 11.37
N ARG A 32 31.99 15.28 11.81
CA ARG A 32 33.12 14.39 12.12
C ARG A 32 32.77 13.44 13.27
N TRP A 33 32.16 13.96 14.33
CA TRP A 33 31.72 13.18 15.47
C TRP A 33 30.62 12.17 15.08
N ALA A 34 29.59 12.61 14.35
CA ALA A 34 28.51 11.74 13.87
C ALA A 34 29.05 10.60 12.99
N THR A 35 29.98 10.90 12.07
CA THR A 35 30.63 9.88 11.23
C THR A 35 31.42 8.87 12.08
N ALA A 36 32.15 9.35 13.10
CA ALA A 36 32.89 8.48 14.01
C ALA A 36 31.95 7.60 14.86
N ALA A 37 30.82 8.14 15.33
CA ALA A 37 29.81 7.41 16.07
C ALA A 37 29.13 6.34 15.19
N LEU A 38 28.79 6.68 13.94
CA LEU A 38 28.19 5.74 12.98
C LEU A 38 29.12 4.58 12.63
N ARG A 39 30.42 4.83 12.45
CA ARG A 39 31.43 3.76 12.25
C ARG A 39 31.57 2.84 13.46
N GLY A 40 31.24 3.33 14.65
CA GLY A 40 31.25 2.54 15.89
C GLY A 40 30.06 1.59 16.05
N LEU A 41 29.04 1.69 15.19
CA LEU A 41 27.83 0.85 15.24
C LEU A 41 28.00 -0.51 14.53
N ASP A 42 29.12 -0.74 13.84
CA ASP A 42 29.38 -1.99 13.12
C ASP A 42 29.54 -3.17 14.10
N GLY A 43 28.62 -4.15 14.02
CA GLY A 43 28.83 -5.53 14.49
C GLY A 43 28.19 -5.97 15.80
N GLY A 44 27.45 -5.13 16.52
CA GLY A 44 26.82 -5.57 17.78
C GLY A 44 25.78 -4.65 18.43
N ALA A 45 25.46 -3.51 17.80
CA ALA A 45 24.42 -2.62 18.32
C ALA A 45 23.05 -3.32 18.27
N ARG A 46 22.30 -3.25 19.38
CA ARG A 46 20.93 -3.78 19.46
C ARG A 46 20.08 -2.99 18.46
N GLY A 47 19.17 -3.65 17.75
CA GLY A 47 18.39 -3.03 16.66
C GLY A 47 17.66 -1.75 17.05
N GLN A 48 17.30 -1.57 18.32
CA GLN A 48 16.69 -0.36 18.85
C GLN A 48 17.62 0.86 18.82
N ASP A 49 18.91 0.70 19.12
CA ASP A 49 19.90 1.79 19.14
C ASP A 49 20.21 2.25 17.71
N ALA A 50 20.31 1.30 16.77
CA ALA A 50 20.48 1.59 15.35
C ALA A 50 19.28 2.35 14.76
N LEU A 51 18.06 1.98 15.15
CA LEU A 51 16.84 2.70 14.75
C LEU A 51 16.80 4.12 15.33
N ALA A 52 17.13 4.31 16.60
CA ALA A 52 17.17 5.63 17.22
C ALA A 52 18.18 6.55 16.53
N VAL A 53 19.37 6.03 16.19
CA VAL A 53 20.39 6.78 15.44
C VAL A 53 19.90 7.10 14.02
N PHE A 54 19.20 6.18 13.36
CA PHE A 54 18.61 6.43 12.05
C PHE A 54 17.59 7.57 12.09
N PHE A 55 16.66 7.57 13.05
CA PHE A 55 15.68 8.67 13.20
C PHE A 55 16.34 10.01 13.53
N ALA A 56 17.40 10.02 14.34
CA ALA A 56 18.13 11.25 14.65
C ALA A 56 18.89 11.80 13.43
N LEU A 57 19.53 10.93 12.64
CA LEU A 57 20.20 11.33 11.40
C LEU A 57 19.20 11.89 10.40
N ASP A 58 18.04 11.27 10.36
CA ASP A 58 16.97 11.62 9.47
C ASP A 58 16.36 13.01 9.75
N LEU A 59 16.08 13.31 11.02
CA LEU A 59 15.68 14.66 11.44
C LEU A 59 16.76 15.70 11.07
N ALA A 60 18.04 15.36 11.25
CA ALA A 60 19.15 16.24 10.89
C ALA A 60 19.24 16.49 9.36
N LEU A 61 18.81 15.54 8.53
CA LEU A 61 18.73 15.74 7.07
C LEU A 61 17.60 16.69 6.67
N GLU A 62 16.48 16.68 7.39
CA GLU A 62 15.40 17.65 7.21
C GLU A 62 15.88 19.07 7.54
N GLU A 63 16.55 19.25 8.70
CA GLU A 63 17.14 20.54 9.09
C GLU A 63 18.26 20.99 8.15
N GLY A 64 19.02 20.05 7.57
CA GLY A 64 20.06 20.33 6.58
C GLY A 64 19.55 20.99 5.29
N ARG A 65 18.25 20.91 5.01
CA ARG A 65 17.62 21.58 3.85
C ARG A 65 17.59 23.09 4.01
N GLU A 66 17.27 23.58 5.21
CA GLU A 66 17.26 25.02 5.51
C GLU A 66 18.66 25.62 5.34
N LEU A 67 19.69 24.84 5.70
CA LEU A 67 21.08 25.22 5.45
C LEU A 67 21.38 25.28 3.95
N ALA A 68 20.91 24.31 3.15
CA ALA A 68 21.08 24.32 1.70
C ALA A 68 20.41 25.53 1.03
N ASP A 69 19.24 25.95 1.52
CA ASP A 69 18.52 27.12 1.03
C ASP A 69 19.23 28.45 1.38
N ALA A 70 20.01 28.47 2.47
CA ALA A 70 20.80 29.64 2.89
C ALA A 70 22.15 29.78 2.16
N LEU A 71 22.69 28.70 1.58
CA LEU A 71 24.01 28.68 0.92
C LEU A 71 24.14 29.64 -0.27
N PRO A 72 23.16 29.79 -1.18
CA PRO A 72 23.25 30.75 -2.29
C PRO A 72 23.48 32.19 -1.81
N GLY A 73 22.83 32.61 -0.72
CA GLY A 73 23.02 33.93 -0.11
C GLY A 73 24.43 34.12 0.45
N LEU A 74 24.96 33.08 1.12
CA LEU A 74 26.33 33.07 1.62
C LEU A 74 27.37 33.12 0.48
N LEU A 75 27.17 32.34 -0.59
CA LEU A 75 28.06 32.34 -1.76
C LEU A 75 28.08 33.69 -2.47
N ALA A 76 26.92 34.33 -2.60
CA ALA A 76 26.80 35.68 -3.17
C ALA A 76 27.56 36.73 -2.33
N ALA A 77 27.52 36.61 -1.01
CA ALA A 77 28.21 37.51 -0.09
C ALA A 77 29.73 37.25 -0.01
N ALA A 78 30.15 35.98 0.01
CA ALA A 78 31.55 35.58 0.18
C ALA A 78 32.41 35.75 -1.08
N ARG A 79 31.78 35.85 -2.27
CA ARG A 79 32.46 35.93 -3.59
C ARG A 79 33.61 34.91 -3.74
N PRO A 80 33.36 33.61 -3.49
CA PRO A 80 34.39 32.61 -3.71
C PRO A 80 34.72 32.53 -5.20
N GLY A 81 35.92 32.08 -5.54
CA GLY A 81 36.26 31.77 -6.94
C GLY A 81 35.29 30.75 -7.54
N GLU A 82 35.08 30.80 -8.86
CA GLU A 82 34.07 30.01 -9.61
C GLU A 82 34.08 28.53 -9.23
N GLN A 83 35.26 27.91 -9.17
CA GLN A 83 35.41 26.49 -8.82
C GLN A 83 34.83 26.12 -7.44
N ASN A 84 34.94 27.01 -6.44
CA ASN A 84 34.41 26.77 -5.10
C ASN A 84 32.90 27.05 -5.02
N ALA A 85 32.42 28.02 -5.79
CA ALA A 85 30.98 28.29 -5.92
C ALA A 85 30.26 27.10 -6.58
N ASP A 86 30.79 26.59 -7.68
CA ASP A 86 30.24 25.45 -8.42
C ASP A 86 30.22 24.18 -7.55
N ARG A 87 31.33 23.90 -6.87
CA ARG A 87 31.44 22.74 -5.98
C ARG A 87 30.43 22.80 -4.82
N THR A 88 30.26 23.97 -4.20
CA THR A 88 29.33 24.15 -3.08
C THR A 88 27.88 24.03 -3.54
N THR A 89 27.56 24.60 -4.71
CA THR A 89 26.23 24.50 -5.33
C THR A 89 25.89 23.05 -5.68
N GLU A 90 26.83 22.30 -6.25
CA GLU A 90 26.65 20.89 -6.56
C GLU A 90 26.46 20.03 -5.31
N LEU A 91 27.18 20.32 -4.22
CA LEU A 91 27.00 19.63 -2.94
C LEU A 91 25.64 19.93 -2.31
N ALA A 92 25.19 21.19 -2.35
CA ALA A 92 23.86 21.59 -1.89
C ALA A 92 22.76 20.87 -2.68
N ARG A 93 22.88 20.82 -4.01
CA ARG A 93 21.96 20.08 -4.89
C ARG A 93 21.89 18.59 -4.55
N ARG A 94 23.03 17.94 -4.31
CA ARG A 94 23.06 16.52 -3.93
C ARG A 94 22.41 16.27 -2.57
N LEU A 95 22.59 17.19 -1.61
CA LEU A 95 21.98 17.08 -0.30
C LEU A 95 20.46 17.18 -0.40
N THR A 96 19.94 18.16 -1.15
CA THR A 96 18.49 18.31 -1.35
C THR A 96 17.88 17.13 -2.11
N GLU A 97 18.53 16.65 -3.17
CA GLU A 97 18.09 15.45 -3.91
C GLU A 97 18.04 14.20 -3.03
N THR A 98 19.05 14.02 -2.16
CA THR A 98 19.09 12.88 -1.24
C THR A 98 18.00 12.99 -0.18
N ALA A 99 17.79 14.18 0.39
CA ALA A 99 16.72 14.44 1.35
C ALA A 99 15.32 14.21 0.74
N ASP A 100 15.09 14.69 -0.49
CA ASP A 100 13.83 14.47 -1.20
C ASP A 100 13.60 12.99 -1.51
N ARG A 101 14.66 12.23 -1.86
CA ARG A 101 14.57 10.78 -2.05
C ARG A 101 14.20 10.07 -0.74
N VAL A 102 14.87 10.40 0.37
CA VAL A 102 14.57 9.81 1.68
C VAL A 102 13.11 10.07 2.10
N ARG A 103 12.61 11.29 1.87
CA ARG A 103 11.20 11.64 2.10
C ARG A 103 10.23 10.85 1.22
N ALA A 104 10.52 10.71 -0.07
CA ALA A 104 9.68 9.92 -0.97
C ALA A 104 9.62 8.43 -0.57
N GLU A 105 10.74 7.88 -0.09
CA GLU A 105 10.78 6.52 0.45
C GLU A 105 9.99 6.40 1.75
N ARG A 106 9.99 7.41 2.65
CA ARG A 106 9.10 7.44 3.82
C ARG A 106 7.63 7.37 3.43
N GLU A 107 7.20 8.26 2.54
CA GLU A 107 5.79 8.29 2.12
C GLU A 107 5.37 6.94 1.51
N THR A 108 6.31 6.27 0.85
CA THR A 108 6.09 4.92 0.31
C THR A 108 6.00 3.89 1.44
N LEU A 109 6.89 3.94 2.43
CA LEU A 109 6.87 3.07 3.60
C LEU A 109 5.57 3.23 4.40
N GLU A 110 5.15 4.46 4.66
CA GLU A 110 3.90 4.79 5.37
C GLU A 110 2.67 4.20 4.67
N LYS A 111 2.60 4.34 3.33
CA LYS A 111 1.54 3.73 2.52
C LYS A 111 1.57 2.21 2.60
N LEU A 112 2.76 1.59 2.62
CA LEU A 112 2.91 0.14 2.75
C LEU A 112 2.50 -0.35 4.14
N THR A 113 2.89 0.33 5.21
CA THR A 113 2.46 -0.01 6.58
C THR A 113 0.96 0.12 6.75
N ALA A 114 0.34 1.20 6.23
CA ALA A 114 -1.11 1.35 6.25
C ALA A 114 -1.82 0.24 5.46
N ALA A 115 -1.28 -0.14 4.30
CA ALA A 115 -1.80 -1.27 3.52
C ALA A 115 -1.63 -2.61 4.26
N GLU A 116 -0.52 -2.82 4.96
CA GLU A 116 -0.27 -4.01 5.76
C GLU A 116 -1.26 -4.12 6.93
N GLU A 117 -1.50 -3.03 7.65
CA GLU A 117 -2.51 -2.97 8.72
C GLU A 117 -3.91 -3.26 8.20
N ALA A 118 -4.29 -2.68 7.07
CA ALA A 118 -5.59 -2.96 6.42
C ALA A 118 -5.71 -4.44 5.99
N LEU A 119 -4.64 -5.05 5.49
CA LEU A 119 -4.63 -6.48 5.16
C LEU A 119 -4.74 -7.36 6.41
N ARG A 120 -4.05 -7.01 7.51
CA ARG A 120 -4.19 -7.72 8.79
C ARG A 120 -5.61 -7.65 9.33
N ALA A 121 -6.26 -6.49 9.24
CA ALA A 121 -7.66 -6.32 9.64
C ALA A 121 -8.60 -7.21 8.81
N ARG A 122 -8.45 -7.21 7.48
CA ARG A 122 -9.24 -8.09 6.59
C ARG A 122 -9.01 -9.58 6.85
N LEU A 123 -7.78 -9.98 7.18
CA LEU A 123 -7.50 -11.37 7.55
C LEU A 123 -8.22 -11.76 8.85
N ALA A 124 -8.23 -10.88 9.86
CA ALA A 124 -8.97 -11.11 11.09
C ALA A 124 -10.49 -11.20 10.85
N GLU A 125 -11.05 -10.35 9.98
CA GLU A 125 -12.45 -10.42 9.55
C GLU A 125 -12.75 -11.75 8.84
N HIS A 126 -11.89 -12.20 7.93
CA HIS A 126 -12.05 -13.48 7.25
C HIS A 126 -11.97 -14.68 8.20
N GLU A 127 -11.11 -14.64 9.21
CA GLU A 127 -11.05 -15.68 10.23
C GLU A 127 -12.34 -15.73 11.05
N GLU A 128 -12.91 -14.58 11.39
CA GLU A 128 -14.19 -14.51 12.11
C GLU A 128 -15.35 -15.03 11.24
N LEU A 129 -15.40 -14.64 9.97
CA LEU A 129 -16.37 -15.18 9.02
C LEU A 129 -16.24 -16.70 8.85
N ARG A 130 -15.01 -17.24 8.83
CA ARG A 130 -14.80 -18.70 8.81
C ARG A 130 -15.37 -19.39 10.04
N ARG A 131 -15.15 -18.84 11.24
CA ARG A 131 -15.75 -19.38 12.48
C ARG A 131 -17.27 -19.35 12.43
N GLN A 132 -17.85 -18.27 11.90
CA GLN A 132 -19.30 -18.16 11.74
C GLN A 132 -19.85 -19.21 10.76
N VAL A 133 -19.19 -19.42 9.61
CA VAL A 133 -19.56 -20.47 8.65
C VAL A 133 -19.48 -21.86 9.28
N ASP A 134 -18.44 -22.15 10.06
CA ASP A 134 -18.28 -23.44 10.71
C ASP A 134 -19.37 -23.68 11.79
N GLU A 135 -19.76 -22.66 12.53
CA GLU A 135 -20.89 -22.75 13.47
C GLU A 135 -22.22 -22.94 12.73
N LEU A 136 -22.45 -22.27 11.59
CA LEU A 136 -23.64 -22.49 10.78
C LEU A 136 -23.71 -23.94 10.25
N ARG A 137 -22.59 -24.50 9.77
CA ARG A 137 -22.51 -25.92 9.35
C ARG A 137 -22.73 -26.88 10.52
N ARG A 138 -22.34 -26.51 11.73
CA ARG A 138 -22.64 -27.29 12.93
C ARG A 138 -24.14 -27.24 13.23
N LEU A 139 -24.76 -26.07 13.16
CA LEU A 139 -26.21 -25.91 13.36
C LEU A 139 -27.01 -26.69 12.31
N GLU A 140 -26.63 -26.65 11.04
CA GLU A 140 -27.27 -27.42 9.96
C GLU A 140 -27.24 -28.93 10.26
N ARG A 141 -26.08 -29.46 10.70
CA ARG A 141 -25.96 -30.86 11.11
C ARG A 141 -26.86 -31.20 12.31
N LEU A 142 -27.02 -30.29 13.26
CA LEU A 142 -27.92 -30.48 14.40
C LEU A 142 -29.40 -30.50 13.98
N VAL A 143 -29.79 -29.68 12.99
CA VAL A 143 -31.16 -29.69 12.44
C VAL A 143 -31.45 -31.03 11.78
N VAL A 144 -30.55 -31.54 10.93
CA VAL A 144 -30.70 -32.87 10.30
C VAL A 144 -30.80 -33.99 11.35
N ALA A 145 -30.00 -33.93 12.42
CA ALA A 145 -30.06 -34.89 13.52
C ALA A 145 -31.41 -34.83 14.26
N LEU A 146 -31.97 -33.64 14.44
CA LEU A 146 -33.25 -33.42 15.12
C LEU A 146 -34.43 -33.98 14.30
N ASP A 147 -34.42 -33.83 12.98
CA ASP A 147 -35.42 -34.47 12.11
C ASP A 147 -35.30 -36.00 12.13
N GLY A 148 -34.08 -36.52 12.20
CA GLY A 148 -33.84 -37.95 12.45
C GLY A 148 -34.46 -38.46 13.75
N LEU A 149 -34.32 -37.69 14.85
CA LEU A 149 -34.93 -38.03 16.15
C LEU A 149 -36.46 -37.99 16.10
N ARG A 150 -37.05 -37.01 15.40
CA ARG A 150 -38.51 -36.93 15.20
C ARG A 150 -39.04 -38.15 14.45
N ASN A 151 -38.35 -38.57 13.39
CA ASN A 151 -38.71 -39.79 12.65
C ASN A 151 -38.62 -41.04 13.54
N GLN A 152 -37.59 -41.15 14.39
CA GLN A 152 -37.47 -42.25 15.35
C GLN A 152 -38.61 -42.24 16.37
N GLN A 153 -38.98 -41.07 16.89
CA GLN A 153 -40.11 -40.93 17.80
C GLN A 153 -41.42 -41.39 17.15
N GLN A 154 -41.65 -41.02 15.88
CA GLN A 154 -42.83 -41.44 15.15
C GLN A 154 -42.89 -42.97 14.97
N VAL A 155 -41.78 -43.60 14.58
CA VAL A 155 -41.68 -45.06 14.45
C VAL A 155 -41.93 -45.78 15.78
N ILE A 156 -41.42 -45.22 16.89
CA ILE A 156 -41.67 -45.76 18.24
C ILE A 156 -43.16 -45.65 18.59
N GLN A 157 -43.80 -44.51 18.30
CA GLN A 157 -45.23 -44.33 18.53
C GLN A 157 -46.07 -45.30 17.71
N GLU A 158 -45.77 -45.49 16.42
CA GLU A 158 -46.46 -46.46 15.55
C GLU A 158 -46.35 -47.89 16.11
N ARG A 159 -45.15 -48.32 16.53
CA ARG A 159 -44.96 -49.63 17.18
C ARG A 159 -45.72 -49.77 18.50
N LEU A 160 -45.78 -48.71 19.31
CA LEU A 160 -46.56 -48.72 20.55
C LEU A 160 -48.06 -48.86 20.29
N VAL A 161 -48.57 -48.22 19.24
CA VAL A 161 -49.98 -48.35 18.80
C VAL A 161 -50.26 -49.79 18.34
N GLU A 162 -49.38 -50.38 17.53
CA GLU A 162 -49.51 -51.79 17.09
C GLU A 162 -49.46 -52.79 18.24
N LEU A 163 -48.64 -52.54 19.26
CA LEU A 163 -48.57 -53.37 20.47
C LEU A 163 -49.85 -53.25 21.30
N ARG A 164 -50.41 -52.04 21.46
CA ARG A 164 -51.69 -51.83 22.15
C ARG A 164 -52.87 -52.45 21.40
N GLY A 165 -52.83 -52.50 20.07
CA GLY A 165 -53.86 -53.15 19.25
C GLY A 165 -53.96 -54.67 19.42
N ARG A 166 -52.97 -55.33 20.05
CA ARG A 166 -52.97 -56.78 20.30
C ARG A 166 -53.48 -57.20 21.69
N ASP A 167 -53.58 -56.28 22.65
CA ASP A 167 -53.98 -56.55 24.04
C ASP A 167 -55.39 -55.98 24.36
N ALA A 168 -56.40 -56.37 23.58
CA ALA A 168 -57.79 -55.90 23.70
C ALA A 168 -58.57 -56.48 24.91
N GLY A 169 -57.93 -56.62 26.08
CA GLY A 169 -58.51 -57.24 27.27
C GLY A 169 -58.54 -56.38 28.54
N VAL A 170 -57.99 -55.16 28.54
CA VAL A 170 -57.84 -54.31 29.75
C VAL A 170 -58.38 -52.88 29.50
N ASP A 171 -59.44 -52.77 28.70
CA ASP A 171 -59.85 -51.53 28.04
C ASP A 171 -60.39 -50.42 28.94
N GLU A 172 -60.94 -50.72 30.12
CA GLU A 172 -61.66 -49.70 30.89
C GLU A 172 -60.75 -48.83 31.78
N ALA A 173 -59.71 -49.43 32.40
CA ALA A 173 -58.70 -48.68 33.15
C ALA A 173 -57.69 -47.98 32.21
N LEU A 174 -57.45 -48.58 31.03
CA LEU A 174 -56.62 -47.97 29.98
C LEU A 174 -57.30 -46.79 29.30
N ARG A 175 -58.64 -46.78 29.18
CA ARG A 175 -59.39 -45.62 28.67
C ARG A 175 -59.17 -44.38 29.51
N THR A 176 -59.24 -44.49 30.83
CA THR A 176 -59.04 -43.35 31.72
C THR A 176 -57.59 -42.86 31.73
N SER A 177 -56.60 -43.78 31.67
CA SER A 177 -55.20 -43.38 31.50
C SER A 177 -54.89 -42.85 30.10
N SER A 178 -55.62 -43.30 29.08
CA SER A 178 -55.47 -42.83 27.69
C SER A 178 -56.07 -41.45 27.51
N ASP A 179 -57.22 -41.14 28.11
CA ASP A 179 -57.77 -39.77 28.11
C ASP A 179 -56.85 -38.79 28.87
N ALA A 180 -56.23 -39.24 29.96
CA ALA A 180 -55.23 -38.45 30.68
C ALA A 180 -53.94 -38.26 29.85
N LEU A 181 -53.51 -39.28 29.12
CA LEU A 181 -52.37 -39.18 28.20
C LEU A 181 -52.68 -38.34 26.98
N VAL A 182 -53.89 -38.42 26.41
CA VAL A 182 -54.35 -37.59 25.28
C VAL A 182 -54.38 -36.13 25.70
N ARG A 183 -54.96 -35.80 26.86
CA ARG A 183 -54.90 -34.45 27.42
C ARG A 183 -53.47 -33.99 27.69
N LEU A 184 -52.62 -34.84 28.27
CA LEU A 184 -51.21 -34.50 28.49
C LEU A 184 -50.46 -34.27 27.16
N THR A 185 -50.75 -35.04 26.11
CA THR A 185 -50.15 -34.85 24.79
C THR A 185 -50.71 -33.64 24.05
N GLU A 186 -51.99 -33.31 24.21
CA GLU A 186 -52.60 -32.09 23.67
C GLU A 186 -52.03 -30.85 24.36
N ASP A 187 -51.87 -30.89 25.69
CA ASP A 187 -51.23 -29.82 26.47
C ASP A 187 -49.74 -29.68 26.11
N GLN A 188 -49.03 -30.80 25.93
CA GLN A 188 -47.63 -30.77 25.47
C GLN A 188 -47.50 -30.27 24.02
N LEU A 189 -48.44 -30.61 23.13
CA LEU A 189 -48.50 -30.10 21.76
C LEU A 189 -48.83 -28.60 21.73
N ALA A 190 -49.73 -28.14 22.60
CA ALA A 190 -50.07 -26.73 22.73
C ALA A 190 -48.89 -25.89 23.25
N VAL A 191 -48.01 -26.47 24.06
CA VAL A 191 -46.76 -25.84 24.52
C VAL A 191 -45.65 -25.91 23.46
N LEU A 192 -45.56 -27.02 22.72
CA LEU A 192 -44.55 -27.22 21.68
C LEU A 192 -44.83 -26.45 20.40
N ALA A 193 -46.09 -26.21 20.02
CA ALA A 193 -46.46 -25.48 18.81
C ALA A 193 -45.94 -24.02 18.78
N PRO A 194 -46.07 -23.19 19.84
CA PRO A 194 -45.49 -21.86 19.85
C PRO A 194 -43.96 -21.89 19.89
N GLN A 195 -43.36 -22.83 20.62
CA GLN A 195 -41.90 -22.97 20.64
C GLN A 195 -41.35 -23.33 19.27
N THR A 196 -41.90 -24.35 18.61
CA THR A 196 -41.49 -24.75 17.24
C THR A 196 -41.72 -23.64 16.22
N ARG A 197 -42.82 -22.89 16.32
CA ARG A 197 -43.05 -21.70 15.49
C ARG A 197 -41.98 -20.64 15.70
N GLN A 198 -41.63 -20.35 16.94
CA GLN A 198 -40.56 -19.39 17.27
C GLN A 198 -39.19 -19.87 16.77
N THR A 199 -38.88 -21.17 16.85
CA THR A 199 -37.62 -21.71 16.31
C THR A 199 -37.57 -21.63 14.79
N LEU A 200 -38.69 -21.89 14.10
CA LEU A 200 -38.79 -21.77 12.65
C LEU A 200 -38.67 -20.30 12.19
N GLU A 201 -39.26 -19.36 12.92
CA GLU A 201 -39.09 -17.92 12.66
C GLU A 201 -37.63 -17.49 12.85
N ARG A 202 -36.95 -17.97 13.91
CA ARG A 202 -35.52 -17.72 14.11
C ARG A 202 -34.64 -18.37 13.02
N ALA A 203 -35.00 -19.55 12.55
CA ALA A 203 -34.29 -20.20 11.46
C ALA A 203 -34.49 -19.43 10.14
N ALA A 204 -35.71 -18.96 9.86
CA ALA A 204 -36.00 -18.16 8.67
C ALA A 204 -35.26 -16.81 8.68
N THR A 205 -35.15 -16.14 9.83
CA THR A 205 -34.37 -14.89 9.95
C THR A 205 -32.87 -15.14 9.83
N ALA A 206 -32.35 -16.22 10.41
CA ALA A 206 -30.95 -16.60 10.24
C ALA A 206 -30.64 -16.95 8.77
N GLN A 207 -31.55 -17.63 8.08
CA GLN A 207 -31.36 -18.00 6.67
C GLN A 207 -31.45 -16.80 5.73
N SER A 208 -32.32 -15.82 6.02
CA SER A 208 -32.36 -14.58 5.25
C SER A 208 -31.12 -13.72 5.45
N ALA A 209 -30.58 -13.67 6.69
CA ALA A 209 -29.32 -13.01 6.99
C ALA A 209 -28.14 -13.67 6.27
N LEU A 210 -28.08 -15.02 6.24
CA LEU A 210 -27.08 -15.76 5.49
C LEU A 210 -27.15 -15.45 3.98
N ALA A 211 -28.35 -15.45 3.40
CA ALA A 211 -28.52 -15.12 1.99
C ALA A 211 -28.16 -13.66 1.66
N ALA A 212 -28.25 -12.74 2.62
CA ALA A 212 -27.74 -11.37 2.46
C ALA A 212 -26.20 -11.35 2.48
N ALA A 213 -25.58 -11.98 3.49
CA ALA A 213 -24.13 -12.06 3.60
C ALA A 213 -23.47 -12.75 2.39
N GLU A 214 -24.07 -13.83 1.84
CA GLU A 214 -23.58 -14.47 0.62
C GLU A 214 -23.62 -13.54 -0.59
N ARG A 215 -24.63 -12.68 -0.70
CA ARG A 215 -24.74 -11.70 -1.79
C ARG A 215 -23.66 -10.64 -1.66
N GLU A 216 -23.40 -10.13 -0.46
CA GLU A 216 -22.31 -9.20 -0.18
C GLU A 216 -20.93 -9.82 -0.46
N TYR A 217 -20.73 -11.08 -0.08
CA TYR A 217 -19.51 -11.82 -0.39
C TYR A 217 -19.30 -11.98 -1.91
N ARG A 218 -20.35 -12.34 -2.66
CA ARG A 218 -20.26 -12.44 -4.12
C ARG A 218 -19.97 -11.08 -4.76
N ALA A 219 -20.58 -10.00 -4.26
CA ALA A 219 -20.33 -8.65 -4.75
C ALA A 219 -18.87 -8.22 -4.51
N SER A 220 -18.38 -8.35 -3.28
CA SER A 220 -16.99 -8.04 -2.91
C SER A 220 -15.97 -8.90 -3.66
N SER A 221 -16.25 -10.19 -3.88
CA SER A 221 -15.41 -11.06 -4.70
C SER A 221 -15.35 -10.60 -6.16
N ALA A 222 -16.47 -10.12 -6.72
CA ALA A 222 -16.51 -9.59 -8.09
C ALA A 222 -15.73 -8.27 -8.20
N GLU A 223 -15.84 -7.38 -7.21
CA GLU A 223 -15.06 -6.14 -7.13
C GLU A 223 -13.56 -6.42 -7.03
N LEU A 224 -13.16 -7.43 -6.26
CA LEU A 224 -11.77 -7.83 -6.10
C LEU A 224 -11.20 -8.41 -7.40
N ALA A 225 -11.98 -9.24 -8.11
CA ALA A 225 -11.63 -9.71 -9.45
C ALA A 225 -11.46 -8.54 -10.44
N ALA A 226 -12.39 -7.59 -10.44
CA ALA A 226 -12.31 -6.41 -11.31
C ALA A 226 -11.09 -5.53 -11.00
N CYS A 227 -10.73 -5.38 -9.71
CA CYS A 227 -9.51 -4.70 -9.30
C CYS A 227 -8.25 -5.43 -9.78
N HIS A 228 -8.24 -6.76 -9.70
CA HIS A 228 -7.12 -7.58 -10.18
C HIS A 228 -6.93 -7.43 -11.69
N ASP A 229 -8.02 -7.53 -12.47
CA ASP A 229 -7.99 -7.33 -13.92
C ASP A 229 -7.49 -5.93 -14.30
N ARG A 230 -7.84 -4.91 -13.50
CA ARG A 230 -7.35 -3.54 -13.70
C ARG A 230 -5.85 -3.42 -13.42
N LEU A 231 -5.35 -4.08 -12.36
CA LEU A 231 -3.93 -4.11 -12.06
C LEU A 231 -3.13 -4.81 -13.15
N GLU A 232 -3.60 -5.94 -13.66
CA GLU A 232 -2.96 -6.65 -14.77
C GLU A 232 -2.95 -5.82 -16.06
N ARG A 233 -4.03 -5.09 -16.36
CA ARG A 233 -4.04 -4.11 -17.46
C ARG A 233 -3.00 -3.01 -17.28
N ILE A 234 -2.87 -2.43 -16.08
CA ILE A 234 -1.87 -1.40 -15.82
C ILE A 234 -0.45 -1.97 -15.93
N ARG A 235 -0.20 -3.20 -15.45
CA ARG A 235 1.10 -3.87 -15.54
C ARG A 235 1.49 -4.12 -17.00
N THR A 236 0.56 -4.62 -17.81
CA THR A 236 0.79 -4.86 -19.25
C THR A 236 1.03 -3.55 -20.00
N GLU A 237 0.25 -2.50 -19.73
CA GLU A 237 0.45 -1.17 -20.31
C GLU A 237 1.82 -0.58 -19.95
N ARG A 238 2.20 -0.58 -18.67
CA ARG A 238 3.50 -0.07 -18.20
C ARG A 238 4.66 -0.91 -18.72
N GLY A 239 4.50 -2.23 -18.78
CA GLY A 239 5.49 -3.13 -19.39
C GLY A 239 5.73 -2.79 -20.86
N GLY A 240 4.66 -2.52 -21.62
CA GLY A 240 4.75 -2.07 -23.01
C GLY A 240 5.45 -0.71 -23.16
N GLN A 241 5.15 0.24 -22.27
CA GLN A 241 5.82 1.55 -22.24
C GLN A 241 7.32 1.43 -21.93
N LEU A 242 7.69 0.65 -20.92
CA LEU A 242 9.09 0.40 -20.58
C LEU A 242 9.85 -0.29 -21.71
N ALA A 243 9.24 -1.29 -22.36
CA ALA A 243 9.80 -1.96 -23.52
C ALA A 243 9.97 -1.02 -24.74
N SER A 244 9.08 -0.03 -24.90
CA SER A 244 9.22 1.01 -25.92
C SER A 244 10.37 1.97 -25.60
N LEU A 245 10.46 2.45 -24.35
CA LEU A 245 11.52 3.36 -23.90
C LEU A 245 12.90 2.71 -23.98
N THR A 246 13.03 1.44 -23.60
CA THR A 246 14.29 0.69 -23.74
C THR A 246 14.71 0.53 -25.20
N ARG A 247 13.76 0.27 -26.11
CA ARG A 247 14.04 0.27 -27.56
C ARG A 247 14.51 1.63 -28.07
N HIS A 248 13.88 2.73 -27.63
CA HIS A 248 14.31 4.08 -28.00
C HIS A 248 15.70 4.40 -27.46
N ALA A 249 15.95 4.14 -26.17
CA ALA A 249 17.26 4.34 -25.57
C ALA A 249 18.37 3.49 -26.22
N GLN A 250 18.02 2.32 -26.76
CA GLN A 250 18.96 1.51 -27.54
C GLN A 250 19.21 2.08 -28.93
N ALA A 251 18.16 2.51 -29.64
CA ALA A 251 18.28 3.21 -30.91
C ALA A 251 19.13 4.50 -30.77
N ASP A 252 18.94 5.26 -29.70
CA ASP A 252 19.74 6.46 -29.40
C ASP A 252 21.21 6.13 -29.17
N ARG A 253 21.51 5.01 -28.48
CA ARG A 253 22.90 4.54 -28.31
C ARG A 253 23.52 4.10 -29.63
N GLU A 254 22.76 3.42 -30.49
CA GLU A 254 23.20 3.01 -31.82
C GLU A 254 23.46 4.23 -32.70
N LEU A 255 22.59 5.25 -32.65
CA LEU A 255 22.74 6.50 -33.38
C LEU A 255 23.93 7.30 -32.86
N ALA A 256 24.11 7.42 -31.54
CA ALA A 256 25.28 8.05 -30.92
C ALA A 256 26.59 7.29 -31.21
N ARG A 257 26.52 5.98 -31.46
CA ARG A 257 27.66 5.17 -31.91
C ARG A 257 27.96 5.45 -33.39
N ALA A 258 26.95 5.43 -34.26
CA ALA A 258 27.10 5.73 -35.67
C ALA A 258 27.66 7.16 -35.90
N LEU A 259 27.20 8.14 -35.13
CA LEU A 259 27.73 9.51 -35.16
C LEU A 259 29.20 9.58 -34.73
N ARG A 260 29.62 8.81 -33.71
CA ARG A 260 31.03 8.74 -33.30
C ARG A 260 31.91 8.02 -34.32
N GLU A 261 31.41 6.96 -34.95
CA GLU A 261 32.11 6.24 -36.01
C GLU A 261 32.24 7.11 -37.27
N ALA A 262 31.22 7.90 -37.62
CA ALA A 262 31.25 8.87 -38.71
C ALA A 262 32.16 10.08 -38.44
N ALA A 263 32.29 10.50 -37.17
CA ALA A 263 33.20 11.57 -36.76
C ALA A 263 34.68 11.17 -36.85
N GLY A 264 34.98 9.87 -36.90
CA GLY A 264 36.33 9.32 -37.07
C GLY A 264 37.29 9.59 -35.89
N PRO A 265 38.35 8.77 -35.71
CA PRO A 265 39.42 9.08 -34.78
C PRO A 265 40.18 10.32 -35.30
N ALA A 266 40.25 11.37 -34.49
CA ALA A 266 40.99 12.58 -34.82
C ALA A 266 42.43 12.24 -35.25
N GLY A 267 42.71 12.35 -36.55
CA GLY A 267 44.07 12.16 -37.06
C GLY A 267 44.22 11.71 -38.51
N THR A 268 43.53 12.29 -39.49
CA THR A 268 44.08 12.40 -40.87
C THR A 268 43.41 13.55 -41.62
N PRO A 269 44.15 14.52 -42.20
CA PRO A 269 43.57 15.58 -43.00
C PRO A 269 43.35 15.14 -44.47
N ALA A 270 42.31 15.72 -45.06
CA ALA A 270 41.95 15.78 -46.49
C ALA A 270 40.96 14.72 -47.03
N SER A 271 39.71 15.15 -47.25
CA SER A 271 39.20 15.36 -48.62
C SER A 271 38.01 16.35 -48.61
N PRO A 272 37.97 17.36 -49.52
CA PRO A 272 36.93 18.38 -49.55
C PRO A 272 35.78 17.92 -50.45
N ALA A 273 34.84 17.13 -49.91
CA ALA A 273 33.62 16.77 -50.67
C ALA A 273 32.45 16.26 -49.80
N ALA A 274 32.44 16.55 -48.51
CA ALA A 274 31.25 16.35 -47.69
C ALA A 274 30.91 17.70 -47.10
N GLU A 275 29.74 18.23 -47.48
CA GLU A 275 29.15 19.46 -46.95
C GLU A 275 29.12 19.38 -45.42
N THR A 276 30.18 19.90 -44.79
CA THR A 276 30.25 20.04 -43.35
C THR A 276 29.23 21.08 -43.00
N ALA A 277 28.10 20.63 -42.44
CA ALA A 277 27.07 21.50 -41.93
C ALA A 277 27.75 22.59 -41.09
N THR A 278 27.57 23.84 -41.48
CA THR A 278 28.28 24.94 -40.84
C THR A 278 27.88 25.01 -39.36
N LEU A 279 28.75 25.52 -38.49
CA LEU A 279 28.41 25.71 -37.06
C LEU A 279 27.07 26.45 -36.85
N ALA A 280 26.68 27.29 -37.82
CA ALA A 280 25.38 27.95 -37.88
C ALA A 280 24.21 26.98 -38.13
N GLU A 281 24.37 25.97 -38.98
CA GLU A 281 23.36 24.93 -39.24
C GLU A 281 23.23 23.97 -38.05
N VAL A 282 24.34 23.67 -37.34
CA VAL A 282 24.30 22.91 -36.09
C VAL A 282 23.59 23.71 -34.99
N ALA A 283 23.85 25.00 -34.87
CA ALA A 283 23.13 25.87 -33.94
C ALA A 283 21.63 25.96 -34.27
N ALA A 284 21.27 26.14 -35.54
CA ALA A 284 19.88 26.21 -35.98
C ALA A 284 19.11 24.88 -35.79
N THR A 285 19.79 23.75 -36.00
CA THR A 285 19.19 22.43 -35.74
C THR A 285 19.03 22.18 -34.25
N THR A 286 19.96 22.63 -33.40
CA THR A 286 19.85 22.53 -31.94
C THR A 286 18.69 23.39 -31.42
N GLU A 287 18.57 24.64 -31.88
CA GLU A 287 17.46 25.53 -31.52
C GLU A 287 16.10 24.96 -31.98
N SER A 288 16.06 24.34 -33.16
CA SER A 288 14.87 23.64 -33.67
C SER A 288 14.49 22.42 -32.82
N ILE A 289 15.48 21.65 -32.34
CA ILE A 289 15.27 20.51 -31.43
C ILE A 289 14.75 21.00 -30.08
N GLU A 290 15.34 22.05 -29.50
CA GLU A 290 14.87 22.64 -28.25
C GLU A 290 13.44 23.17 -28.33
N ARG A 291 13.08 23.81 -29.46
CA ARG A 291 11.70 24.25 -29.70
C ARG A 291 10.74 23.05 -29.75
N ARG A 292 11.10 21.99 -30.46
CA ARG A 292 10.26 20.77 -30.55
C ARG A 292 10.12 20.05 -29.22
N LEU A 293 11.16 20.08 -28.37
CA LEU A 293 11.08 19.54 -27.02
C LEU A 293 10.12 20.36 -26.15
N ARG A 294 10.20 21.71 -26.20
CA ARG A 294 9.22 22.58 -25.53
C ARG A 294 7.78 22.33 -25.98
N GLU A 295 7.55 22.21 -27.29
CA GLU A 295 6.21 21.89 -27.82
C GLU A 295 5.71 20.51 -27.37
N ALA A 296 6.61 19.52 -27.27
CA ALA A 296 6.27 18.19 -26.76
C ALA A 296 5.96 18.20 -25.26
N ASP A 297 6.70 18.97 -24.47
CA ASP A 297 6.47 19.15 -23.04
C ASP A 297 5.14 19.86 -22.78
N GLU A 298 4.80 20.90 -23.55
CA GLU A 298 3.50 21.57 -23.48
C GLU A 298 2.34 20.66 -23.91
N ALA A 299 2.55 19.79 -24.90
CA ALA A 299 1.55 18.79 -25.28
C ALA A 299 1.35 17.72 -24.20
N LEU A 300 2.44 17.26 -23.57
CA LEU A 300 2.40 16.34 -22.43
C LEU A 300 1.72 16.96 -21.22
N GLY A 301 2.02 18.22 -20.90
CA GLY A 301 1.36 18.99 -19.83
C GLY A 301 -0.15 19.01 -20.03
N ARG A 302 -0.62 19.38 -21.23
CA ARG A 302 -2.06 19.39 -21.57
C ARG A 302 -2.72 18.02 -21.43
N VAL A 303 -2.03 16.93 -21.80
CA VAL A 303 -2.57 15.57 -21.66
C VAL A 303 -2.66 15.16 -20.19
N LEU A 304 -1.67 15.56 -19.36
CA LEU A 304 -1.68 15.30 -17.93
C LEU A 304 -2.79 16.08 -17.22
N ASP A 305 -2.97 17.35 -17.56
CA ASP A 305 -4.05 18.19 -17.02
C ASP A 305 -5.43 17.62 -17.37
N GLN A 306 -5.63 17.24 -18.64
CA GLN A 306 -6.89 16.63 -19.10
C GLN A 306 -7.15 15.25 -18.44
N ARG A 307 -6.09 14.54 -18.04
CA ARG A 307 -6.22 13.29 -17.28
C ARG A 307 -6.50 13.53 -15.80
N ALA A 308 -5.94 14.59 -15.22
CA ALA A 308 -6.22 15.02 -13.86
C ALA A 308 -7.69 15.44 -13.72
N GLU A 309 -8.21 16.23 -14.67
CA GLU A 309 -9.62 16.64 -14.74
C GLU A 309 -10.57 15.43 -14.86
N ARG A 310 -10.26 14.48 -15.74
CA ARG A 310 -11.05 13.23 -15.86
C ARG A 310 -11.03 12.39 -14.58
N ASN A 311 -9.92 12.40 -13.85
CA ASN A 311 -9.80 11.69 -12.57
C ASN A 311 -10.56 12.41 -11.44
N THR A 312 -10.59 13.74 -11.42
CA THR A 312 -11.42 14.50 -10.46
C THR A 312 -12.90 14.33 -10.75
N ASP A 313 -13.31 14.34 -12.01
CA ASP A 313 -14.69 14.08 -12.43
C ASP A 313 -15.11 12.64 -12.13
N GLY A 314 -14.22 11.67 -12.37
CA GLY A 314 -14.44 10.27 -12.00
C GLY A 314 -14.59 10.08 -10.48
N ARG A 315 -13.80 10.79 -9.67
CA ARG A 315 -13.94 10.80 -8.21
C ARG A 315 -15.25 11.46 -7.76
N ALA A 316 -15.67 12.55 -8.38
CA ALA A 316 -16.92 13.23 -8.07
C ALA A 316 -18.16 12.41 -8.46
N MET A 317 -18.09 11.65 -9.57
CA MET A 317 -19.14 10.70 -9.97
C MET A 317 -19.28 9.55 -8.98
N VAL A 318 -18.17 8.92 -8.57
CA VAL A 318 -18.17 7.81 -7.60
C VAL A 318 -18.67 8.26 -6.22
N GLY A 319 -18.36 9.50 -5.82
CA GLY A 319 -18.88 10.10 -4.58
C GLY A 319 -20.39 10.45 -4.61
N ARG A 320 -21.00 10.59 -5.79
CA ARG A 320 -22.44 10.84 -5.95
C ARG A 320 -23.27 9.57 -6.14
N THR A 321 -22.65 8.45 -6.50
CA THR A 321 -23.33 7.15 -6.69
C THR A 321 -23.21 6.22 -5.48
N SER A 322 -22.63 6.68 -4.37
CA SER A 322 -22.67 5.95 -3.08
C SER A 322 -23.76 6.58 -2.19
N PRO A 323 -24.93 5.94 -2.03
CA PRO A 323 -25.95 6.34 -1.04
C PRO A 323 -25.53 6.03 0.39
#